data_AF-A0A8H7GYY7-F1
#
_entry.id   AF-A0A8H7GYY7-F1
#
_cell.length_a   1.000
_cell.length_b   1.000
_cell.length_c   1.000
_cell.angle_alpha   90.00
_cell.angle_beta   90.00
_cell.angle_gamma   90.00
#
_symmetry.space_group_name_H-M   'P 1'
#
loop_
_entity.id
_entity.type
_entity.pdbx_description
1 polymer ?
#
loop_
_entity_poly.entity_id
_entity_poly.type
_entity_poly.pdbx_seq_one_letter_code
_entity_poly.pdbx_strand_id
1 'polypeptide(L)'
;MLLSVLLVAALVFASNSIFGMLRISKVDGRYTPLELGVNGDQISVSFFPAVFEYDGTGTLRRSFKNDFLSVNETGQLTVGKTPQNGFVLRSGKNPKKMKLFLNETKNFYLCEDDLILLFLTCRDARKVEITFEDALR
;
A
#
# COMPACT_ATOMS: atom_id res chain seq x y z
N MET A 1 -17.92 21.09 -46.45
CA MET A 1 -18.40 21.16 -45.05
C MET A 1 -18.33 19.75 -44.45
N LEU A 2 -17.20 19.34 -43.83
CA LEU A 2 -17.09 18.12 -43.00
C LEU A 2 -15.62 17.96 -42.55
N LEU A 3 -15.10 18.91 -41.78
CA LEU A 3 -13.76 18.78 -41.20
C LEU A 3 -13.66 19.58 -39.89
N SER A 4 -14.59 19.34 -38.95
CA SER A 4 -14.62 20.11 -37.69
C SER A 4 -15.20 19.36 -36.49
N VAL A 5 -15.26 18.03 -36.49
CA VAL A 5 -15.86 17.27 -35.37
C VAL A 5 -14.93 16.17 -34.86
N LEU A 6 -13.68 16.51 -34.58
CA LEU A 6 -12.76 15.60 -33.88
C LEU A 6 -11.85 16.37 -32.93
N LEU A 7 -12.47 17.19 -32.06
CA LEU A 7 -11.74 17.97 -31.08
C LEU A 7 -12.48 18.06 -29.74
N VAL A 8 -13.09 16.97 -29.28
CA VAL A 8 -13.59 16.89 -27.90
C VAL A 8 -13.48 15.44 -27.44
N ALA A 9 -12.56 15.20 -26.49
CA ALA A 9 -12.58 14.14 -25.47
C ALA A 9 -11.16 13.67 -25.05
N ALA A 10 -10.15 14.55 -25.10
CA ALA A 10 -9.00 14.39 -24.21
C ALA A 10 -9.39 14.93 -22.82
N LEU A 11 -10.38 14.29 -22.18
CA LEU A 11 -10.58 14.41 -20.74
C LEU A 11 -9.37 13.73 -20.12
N VAL A 12 -8.32 14.52 -19.89
CA VAL A 12 -7.22 14.14 -19.01
C VAL A 12 -7.87 13.88 -17.66
N PHE A 13 -8.14 12.61 -17.36
CA PHE A 13 -8.36 12.17 -16.00
C PHE A 13 -7.05 12.43 -15.27
N ALA A 14 -6.91 13.64 -14.73
CA ALA A 14 -5.89 13.91 -13.72
C ALA A 14 -6.27 13.02 -12.53
N SER A 15 -5.68 11.83 -12.46
CA SER A 15 -5.79 11.00 -11.28
C SER A 15 -5.14 11.79 -10.16
N ASN A 16 -5.94 12.17 -9.15
CA ASN A 16 -5.45 12.78 -7.93
C ASN A 16 -4.73 11.70 -7.12
N SER A 17 -3.54 11.31 -7.59
CA SER A 17 -2.66 10.40 -6.88
C SER A 17 -2.03 11.13 -5.71
N ILE A 18 -1.92 10.46 -4.58
CA ILE A 18 -1.20 10.96 -3.41
C ILE A 18 0.01 10.08 -3.14
N PHE A 19 1.14 10.69 -2.82
CA PHE A 19 2.36 9.99 -2.46
C PHE A 19 2.49 9.92 -0.94
N GLY A 20 2.89 8.78 -0.42
CA GLY A 20 3.02 8.61 1.03
C GLY A 20 3.76 7.35 1.42
N MET A 21 3.95 7.20 2.73
CA MET A 21 4.66 6.06 3.32
C MET A 21 3.64 5.15 4.00
N LEU A 22 3.84 3.84 3.86
CA LEU A 22 3.11 2.86 4.66
C LEU A 22 3.88 2.60 5.96
N ARG A 23 3.17 2.70 7.08
CA ARG A 23 3.70 2.47 8.43
C ARG A 23 2.91 1.40 9.15
N ILE A 24 3.59 0.61 9.96
CA ILE A 24 2.96 -0.39 10.81
C ILE A 24 2.48 0.34 12.07
N SER A 25 1.17 0.56 12.19
CA SER A 25 0.62 1.28 13.35
C SER A 25 0.42 0.38 14.56
N LYS A 26 0.13 -0.91 14.33
CA LYS A 26 -0.01 -1.91 15.38
C LYS A 26 0.49 -3.27 14.93
N VAL A 27 1.02 -4.05 15.87
CA VAL A 27 1.30 -5.49 15.75
C VAL A 27 0.57 -6.19 16.90
N ASP A 28 -0.30 -7.14 16.58
CA ASP A 28 -1.16 -7.87 17.53
C ASP A 28 -1.89 -6.94 18.52
N GLY A 29 -2.40 -5.82 17.99
CA GLY A 29 -3.17 -4.83 18.75
C GLY A 29 -2.33 -3.83 19.55
N ARG A 30 -1.00 -4.00 19.63
CA ARG A 30 -0.08 -3.11 20.34
C ARG A 30 0.53 -2.10 19.38
N TYR A 31 0.61 -0.82 19.78
CA TYR A 31 1.23 0.22 18.98
C TYR A 31 2.72 -0.02 18.80
N THR A 32 3.25 0.32 17.62
CA THR A 32 4.66 0.18 17.29
C THR A 32 5.14 1.38 16.45
N PRO A 33 6.41 1.81 16.57
CA PRO A 33 6.99 2.83 15.69
C PRO A 33 7.58 2.24 14.39
N LEU A 34 7.39 0.93 14.13
CA LEU A 34 7.99 0.23 13.01
C LEU A 34 7.39 0.65 11.66
N GLU A 35 8.23 0.59 10.62
CA GLU A 35 7.85 0.95 9.26
C GLU A 35 7.77 -0.28 8.36
N LEU A 36 7.10 -0.11 7.22
CA LEU A 36 6.93 -1.18 6.23
C LEU A 36 7.98 -0.98 5.13
N GLY A 37 8.86 -1.97 4.99
CA GLY A 37 9.85 -2.04 3.93
C GLY A 37 9.43 -3.00 2.82
N VAL A 38 10.07 -2.85 1.66
CA VAL A 38 9.90 -3.80 0.55
C VAL A 38 11.28 -4.22 0.05
N ASN A 39 11.60 -5.51 0.17
CA ASN A 39 12.83 -6.10 -0.34
C ASN A 39 12.50 -7.15 -1.41
N GLY A 40 12.86 -6.88 -2.65
CA GLY A 40 12.39 -7.67 -3.79
C GLY A 40 10.86 -7.64 -3.89
N ASP A 41 10.25 -8.83 -3.80
CA ASP A 41 8.80 -9.03 -3.82
C ASP A 41 8.19 -9.22 -2.41
N GLN A 42 9.00 -9.13 -1.36
CA GLN A 42 8.57 -9.33 0.02
C GLN A 42 8.36 -8.02 0.75
N ILE A 43 7.34 -8.00 1.60
CA ILE A 43 7.07 -6.93 2.55
C ILE A 43 7.51 -7.37 3.94
N SER A 44 8.33 -6.56 4.59
CA SER A 44 8.85 -6.82 5.93
C SER A 44 8.77 -5.59 6.81
N VAL A 45 9.03 -5.78 8.09
CA VAL A 45 9.40 -4.68 8.98
C VAL A 45 10.70 -4.05 8.48
N SER A 46 10.84 -2.74 8.59
CA SER A 46 12.03 -2.02 8.15
C SER A 46 12.20 -0.71 8.89
N PHE A 47 13.43 -0.20 8.91
CA PHE A 47 13.75 1.18 9.31
C PHE A 47 13.69 2.17 8.14
N PHE A 48 13.56 1.65 6.91
CA PHE A 48 13.46 2.42 5.69
C PHE A 48 12.07 2.20 5.08
N PRO A 49 11.20 3.22 5.09
CA PRO A 49 9.83 3.06 4.64
C PRO A 49 9.80 3.01 3.12
N ALA A 50 9.00 2.12 2.56
CA ALA A 50 8.69 2.18 1.15
C ALA A 50 7.66 3.29 0.88
N VAL A 51 7.93 4.07 -0.16
CA VAL A 51 7.02 5.12 -0.65
C VAL A 51 6.06 4.51 -1.66
N PHE A 52 4.78 4.79 -1.52
CA PHE A 52 3.72 4.37 -2.40
C PHE A 52 2.94 5.57 -2.93
N GLU A 53 2.45 5.41 -4.15
CA GLU A 53 1.46 6.25 -4.79
C GLU A 53 0.10 5.57 -4.66
N TYR A 54 -0.82 6.21 -3.96
CA TYR A 54 -2.22 5.80 -3.91
C TYR A 54 -2.99 6.52 -5.01
N ASP A 55 -3.66 5.78 -5.89
CA ASP A 55 -4.52 6.36 -6.91
C ASP A 55 -6.00 6.42 -6.49
N GLY A 56 -6.79 7.22 -7.20
CA GLY A 56 -8.22 7.35 -6.94
C GLY A 56 -9.05 6.09 -7.21
N THR A 57 -8.45 5.03 -7.76
CA THR A 57 -9.10 3.73 -8.01
C THR A 57 -8.88 2.73 -6.88
N GLY A 58 -8.09 3.10 -5.87
CA GLY A 58 -7.80 2.25 -4.73
C GLY A 58 -6.70 1.24 -5.01
N THR A 59 -5.69 1.64 -5.81
CA THR A 59 -4.43 0.89 -5.93
C THR A 59 -3.30 1.63 -5.23
N LEU A 60 -2.27 0.88 -4.83
CA LEU A 60 -1.06 1.39 -4.19
C LEU A 60 0.15 0.93 -5.01
N ARG A 61 0.68 1.80 -5.86
CA ARG A 61 1.89 1.52 -6.65
C ARG A 61 3.13 1.94 -5.86
N ARG A 62 4.17 1.12 -5.79
CA ARG A 62 5.44 1.54 -5.17
C ARG A 62 6.10 2.61 -6.03
N SER A 63 6.52 3.71 -5.41
CA SER A 63 7.07 4.86 -6.12
C SER A 63 8.34 4.48 -6.90
N PHE A 64 8.45 4.98 -8.14
CA PHE A 64 9.54 4.70 -9.08
C PHE A 64 9.73 3.21 -9.45
N LYS A 65 8.76 2.36 -9.10
CA LYS A 65 8.74 0.92 -9.44
C LYS A 65 7.41 0.59 -10.09
N ASN A 66 7.38 -0.51 -10.85
CA ASN A 66 6.17 -0.98 -11.53
C ASN A 66 5.57 -2.20 -10.83
N ASP A 67 5.56 -2.14 -9.49
CA ASP A 67 4.89 -3.11 -8.64
C ASP A 67 3.94 -2.41 -7.68
N PHE A 68 2.98 -3.19 -7.21
CA PHE A 68 1.82 -2.74 -6.48
C PHE A 68 1.75 -3.48 -5.16
N LEU A 69 1.29 -2.79 -4.12
CA LEU A 69 0.88 -3.44 -2.89
C LEU A 69 -0.23 -4.44 -3.23
N SER A 70 -0.13 -5.62 -2.64
CA SER A 70 -1.14 -6.65 -2.77
C SER A 70 -1.29 -7.41 -1.47
N VAL A 71 -2.39 -8.13 -1.36
CA VAL A 71 -2.71 -9.05 -0.27
C VAL A 71 -3.01 -10.40 -0.92
N ASN A 72 -2.25 -11.42 -0.56
CA ASN A 72 -2.45 -12.77 -1.10
C ASN A 72 -3.69 -13.45 -0.48
N GLU A 73 -3.98 -14.67 -0.91
CA GLU A 73 -5.13 -15.46 -0.45
C GLU A 73 -5.14 -15.75 1.07
N THR A 74 -3.97 -15.70 1.72
CA THR A 74 -3.86 -15.90 3.18
C THR A 74 -3.95 -14.60 3.98
N GLY A 75 -4.20 -13.45 3.33
CA GLY A 75 -4.28 -12.15 3.99
C GLY A 75 -2.92 -11.48 4.24
N GLN A 76 -1.84 -12.03 3.69
CA GLN A 76 -0.48 -11.51 3.86
C GLN A 76 -0.20 -10.37 2.89
N LEU A 77 0.44 -9.30 3.38
CA LEU A 77 0.93 -8.21 2.53
C LEU A 77 2.11 -8.70 1.69
N THR A 78 2.04 -8.40 0.39
CA THR A 78 3.08 -8.70 -0.60
C THR A 78 3.16 -7.53 -1.60
N VAL A 79 4.15 -7.56 -2.50
CA VAL A 79 4.08 -6.76 -3.73
C VAL A 79 3.95 -7.67 -4.95
N GLY A 80 3.29 -7.16 -5.99
CA GLY A 80 3.05 -7.89 -7.24
C GLY A 80 3.11 -6.97 -8.46
N LYS A 81 3.13 -7.55 -9.66
CA LYS A 81 3.15 -6.77 -10.93
C LYS A 81 1.77 -6.34 -11.41
N THR A 82 0.72 -6.96 -10.90
CA THR A 82 -0.66 -6.66 -11.26
C THR A 82 -1.26 -5.74 -10.19
N PRO A 83 -1.93 -4.63 -10.58
CA PRO A 83 -2.60 -3.77 -9.61
C PRO A 83 -3.73 -4.53 -8.91
N GLN A 84 -3.74 -4.47 -7.59
CA GLN A 84 -4.88 -4.92 -6.80
C GLN A 84 -5.71 -3.71 -6.38
N ASN A 85 -6.97 -3.72 -6.81
CA ASN A 85 -7.95 -2.69 -6.47
C ASN A 85 -8.62 -2.97 -5.12
N GLY A 86 -9.36 -1.98 -4.62
CA GLY A 86 -10.19 -2.11 -3.42
C GLY A 86 -9.50 -1.67 -2.15
N PHE A 87 -8.27 -1.14 -2.23
CA PHE A 87 -7.68 -0.43 -1.11
C PHE A 87 -8.42 0.88 -0.86
N VAL A 88 -8.68 1.17 0.40
CA VAL A 88 -9.36 2.40 0.84
C VAL A 88 -8.55 3.02 1.96
N LEU A 89 -8.29 4.32 1.83
CA LEU A 89 -7.71 5.14 2.88
C LEU A 89 -8.82 5.83 3.66
N ARG A 90 -8.87 5.63 4.98
CA ARG A 90 -9.82 6.32 5.87
C ARG A 90 -9.09 7.18 6.88
N SER A 91 -9.42 8.46 6.93
CA SER A 91 -8.88 9.37 7.92
C SER A 91 -9.22 8.90 9.34
N GLY A 92 -8.20 8.84 10.20
CA GLY A 92 -8.38 8.62 11.62
C GLY A 92 -8.55 9.93 12.39
N LYS A 93 -8.22 9.90 13.69
CA LYS A 93 -8.16 11.11 14.53
C LYS A 93 -7.10 12.12 14.06
N ASN A 94 -6.03 11.63 13.43
CA ASN A 94 -4.99 12.48 12.86
C ASN A 94 -5.18 12.53 11.33
N PRO A 95 -5.45 13.71 10.74
CA PRO A 95 -5.72 13.81 9.30
C PRO A 95 -4.50 13.46 8.43
N LYS A 96 -3.27 13.54 8.98
CA LYS A 96 -2.04 13.13 8.28
C LYS A 96 -1.85 11.61 8.23
N LYS A 97 -2.61 10.85 9.04
CA LYS A 97 -2.48 9.40 9.21
C LYS A 97 -3.79 8.72 8.84
N MET A 98 -3.83 8.15 7.65
CA MET A 98 -4.99 7.43 7.14
C MET A 98 -4.82 5.93 7.35
N LYS A 99 -5.82 5.26 7.87
CA LYS A 99 -5.79 3.80 8.01
C LYS A 99 -6.05 3.16 6.66
N LEU A 100 -5.26 2.14 6.34
CA LEU A 100 -5.42 1.34 5.13
C LEU A 100 -6.42 0.21 5.37
N PHE A 101 -7.36 0.06 4.44
CA PHE A 101 -8.31 -1.04 4.40
C PHE A 101 -8.24 -1.71 3.03
N LEU A 102 -8.54 -3.00 2.96
CA LEU A 102 -8.86 -3.72 1.73
C LEU A 102 -10.19 -4.44 1.97
N ASN A 103 -11.20 -4.17 1.14
CA ASN A 103 -12.54 -4.77 1.26
C ASN A 103 -13.08 -4.73 2.71
N GLU A 104 -13.11 -3.54 3.32
CA GLU A 104 -13.53 -3.30 4.72
C GLU A 104 -12.64 -3.91 5.83
N THR A 105 -11.61 -4.67 5.48
CA THR A 105 -10.69 -5.26 6.46
C THR A 105 -9.44 -4.38 6.64
N LYS A 106 -9.09 -4.06 7.89
CA LYS A 106 -7.89 -3.29 8.28
C LYS A 106 -6.74 -4.12 8.84
N ASN A 107 -6.99 -5.41 9.03
CA ASN A 107 -6.02 -6.34 9.60
C ASN A 107 -5.35 -7.07 8.44
N PHE A 108 -4.03 -6.97 8.38
CA PHE A 108 -3.22 -7.70 7.43
C PHE A 108 -2.26 -8.60 8.19
N TYR A 109 -1.52 -9.44 7.46
CA TYR A 109 -0.50 -10.30 8.05
C TYR A 109 0.88 -9.98 7.47
N LEU A 110 1.89 -9.96 8.34
CA LEU A 110 3.31 -9.87 7.99
C LEU A 110 4.06 -11.03 8.63
N CYS A 111 5.07 -11.55 7.95
CA CYS A 111 6.00 -12.49 8.57
C CYS A 111 6.88 -11.75 9.58
N GLU A 112 7.15 -12.38 10.70
CA GLU A 112 7.95 -11.79 11.79
C GLU A 112 9.45 -11.67 11.46
N ASP A 113 9.93 -12.38 10.43
CA ASP A 113 11.37 -12.58 10.28
C ASP A 113 12.05 -11.54 9.38
N ASP A 114 12.82 -10.66 10.02
CA ASP A 114 13.89 -9.84 9.42
C ASP A 114 15.15 -10.65 9.03
N LEU A 115 15.08 -11.98 9.06
CA LEU A 115 16.19 -12.83 8.64
C LEU A 115 16.15 -13.07 7.13
N ILE A 116 16.69 -12.05 6.45
CA ILE A 116 17.30 -12.12 5.13
C ILE A 116 17.95 -13.49 4.93
N LEU A 117 17.55 -14.21 3.87
CA LEU A 117 18.06 -15.51 3.40
C LEU A 117 17.38 -16.74 4.05
N LEU A 118 16.18 -17.09 3.60
CA LEU A 118 15.88 -18.39 2.98
C LEU A 118 14.36 -18.51 2.79
N PHE A 119 13.96 -18.91 1.60
CA PHE A 119 12.58 -19.30 1.28
C PHE A 119 12.10 -20.38 2.27
N LEU A 120 11.31 -20.06 3.29
CA LEU A 120 10.58 -21.08 4.05
C LEU A 120 9.45 -20.42 4.85
N THR A 121 8.22 -20.70 4.41
CA THR A 121 6.99 -20.77 5.23
C THR A 121 6.88 -19.78 6.38
N CYS A 122 6.14 -18.70 6.16
CA CYS A 122 5.69 -17.73 7.16
C CYS A 122 4.90 -18.41 8.29
N ARG A 123 5.61 -19.07 9.22
CA ARG A 123 5.01 -19.92 10.27
C ARG A 123 4.38 -19.05 11.37
N ASP A 124 4.95 -17.86 11.58
CA ASP A 124 4.57 -16.89 12.60
C ASP A 124 4.12 -15.58 11.95
N ALA A 125 3.09 -15.64 11.10
CA ALA A 125 2.49 -14.45 10.51
C ALA A 125 1.73 -13.65 11.58
N ARG A 126 2.16 -12.41 11.81
CA ARG A 126 1.58 -11.52 12.83
C ARG A 126 0.58 -10.55 12.25
N LYS A 127 -0.46 -10.25 13.04
CA LYS A 127 -1.53 -9.35 12.60
C LYS A 127 -1.06 -7.91 12.71
N VAL A 128 -1.19 -7.15 11.63
CA VAL A 128 -0.78 -5.75 11.59
C VAL A 128 -1.91 -4.82 11.13
N GLU A 129 -1.94 -3.61 11.70
CA GLU A 129 -2.73 -2.49 11.17
C GLU A 129 -1.79 -1.52 10.45
N ILE A 130 -2.06 -1.24 9.17
CA ILE A 130 -1.24 -0.33 8.36
C ILE A 130 -1.86 1.08 8.31
N THR A 131 -1.00 2.09 8.37
CA THR A 131 -1.35 3.49 8.17
C THR A 131 -0.58 4.05 6.98
N PHE A 132 -1.25 4.83 6.14
CA PHE A 132 -0.67 5.66 5.10
C PHE A 132 -0.46 7.08 5.63
N GLU A 133 0.75 7.60 5.47
CA GLU A 133 1.11 8.97 5.83
C GLU A 133 1.49 9.75 4.57
N ASP A 134 0.71 10.80 4.27
CA ASP A 134 0.92 11.66 3.10
C ASP A 134 2.27 12.38 3.21
N ALA A 135 3.10 12.28 2.16
CA ALA A 135 4.44 12.85 2.13
C ALA A 135 4.44 14.36 1.84
N LEU A 136 3.35 14.92 1.32
CA LEU A 136 3.28 16.29 0.82
C LEU A 136 2.45 17.23 1.71
N ARG A 137 1.89 16.76 2.84
CA ARG A 137 0.98 17.55 3.71
C ARG A 137 1.35 17.58 5.19
#